data_AF-A0A259S5K5-F1
#
_entry.id   AF-A0A259S5K5-F1
#
_cell.length_a   1.000
_cell.length_b   1.000
_cell.length_c   1.000
_cell.angle_alpha   90.00
_cell.angle_beta   90.00
_cell.angle_gamma   90.00
#
_symmetry.space_group_name_H-M   'P 1'
#
loop_
_entity.id
_entity.type
_entity.pdbx_description
1 polymer ?
#
loop_
_entity_poly.entity_id
_entity_poly.type
_entity_poly.pdbx_seq_one_letter_code
_entity_poly.pdbx_strand_id
1 'polypeptide(L)'
;MTADARPPGPPVRGVPRSLAIARAWGRLDGVGPLTNPTGAPLARTTKLLIDPLVIRPSARPHLAHAVLPDESARELESLLDAAQADLAATAAWFTVLKRARRRAGITRGNPQDLYFQRAFELGRRHGPPTHDAEDIAAATLAEVHHVIRPGLAELRAHLSDPAVAARAAREIADAWARRTAPVDAVAQDALRLLLDSCASGSAAEEFAALVASRSGSAGAPPSDRRGAARALGLTAKDLPLPPEPGTSATKTAMPPPFDRSLFERLFASFAAVADSPDALEDVVHDEIRRTAGAWQLAEEQSRVVLLAAAEASAVLADP
;
A
#
# COMPACT_ATOMS: atom_id res chain seq x y z
N MET A 1 20.54 10.53 -47.05
CA MET A 1 21.00 10.43 -45.65
C MET A 1 20.39 9.17 -45.06
N THR A 2 21.13 8.08 -45.16
CA THR A 2 20.80 6.75 -44.66
C THR A 2 20.87 6.75 -43.14
N ALA A 3 19.80 6.29 -42.49
CA ALA A 3 19.76 6.10 -41.06
C ALA A 3 20.78 5.03 -40.65
N ASP A 4 21.69 5.41 -39.77
CA ASP A 4 22.72 4.57 -39.18
C ASP A 4 22.06 3.55 -38.26
N ALA A 5 21.75 2.36 -38.81
CA ALA A 5 21.24 1.23 -38.04
C ALA A 5 22.40 0.67 -37.21
N ARG A 6 22.43 1.03 -35.93
CA ARG A 6 23.37 0.48 -34.95
C ARG A 6 23.34 -1.05 -35.04
N PRO A 7 24.49 -1.72 -35.26
CA PRO A 7 24.51 -3.18 -35.37
C PRO A 7 23.96 -3.81 -34.08
N PRO A 8 23.21 -4.93 -34.17
CA PRO A 8 22.77 -5.64 -32.98
C PRO A 8 24.01 -5.96 -32.13
N GLY A 9 23.96 -5.58 -30.86
CA GLY A 9 25.01 -5.90 -29.90
C GLY A 9 25.29 -7.41 -29.90
N PRO A 10 26.49 -7.84 -29.48
CA PRO A 10 26.85 -9.26 -29.47
C PRO A 10 25.76 -10.06 -28.75
N PRO A 11 25.41 -11.27 -29.25
CA PRO A 11 24.39 -12.09 -28.62
C PRO A 11 24.80 -12.30 -27.16
N VAL A 12 23.93 -11.89 -26.24
CA VAL A 12 24.13 -12.17 -24.82
C VAL A 12 24.16 -13.69 -24.68
N ARG A 13 25.36 -14.24 -24.49
CA ARG A 13 25.54 -15.69 -24.30
C ARG A 13 24.92 -16.06 -22.95
N GLY A 14 23.87 -16.87 -22.99
CA GLY A 14 23.21 -17.38 -21.80
C GLY A 14 21.75 -17.74 -22.06
N VAL A 15 21.12 -18.34 -21.05
CA VAL A 15 19.73 -18.77 -21.09
C VAL A 15 18.86 -17.70 -20.43
N PRO A 16 17.79 -17.21 -21.08
CA PRO A 16 16.82 -16.35 -20.41
C PRO A 16 16.28 -17.02 -19.15
N ARG A 17 16.30 -16.31 -18.01
CA ARG A 17 15.86 -16.85 -16.71
C ARG A 17 14.46 -17.46 -16.76
N SER A 18 13.54 -16.80 -17.45
CA SER A 18 12.18 -17.28 -17.68
C SER A 18 12.12 -18.60 -18.44
N LEU A 19 13.04 -18.82 -19.38
CA LEU A 19 13.14 -20.07 -20.13
C LEU A 19 13.68 -21.20 -19.26
N ALA A 20 14.68 -20.95 -18.41
CA ALA A 20 15.18 -21.94 -17.44
C ALA A 20 14.07 -22.36 -16.45
N ILE A 21 13.33 -21.38 -15.91
CA ILE A 21 12.17 -21.64 -15.04
C ILE A 21 11.12 -22.48 -15.79
N ALA A 22 10.76 -22.11 -17.02
CA ALA A 22 9.74 -22.82 -17.79
C ALA A 22 10.16 -24.26 -18.11
N ARG A 23 11.44 -24.50 -18.43
CA ARG A 23 11.98 -25.84 -18.70
C ARG A 23 11.92 -26.75 -17.47
N ALA A 24 12.37 -26.27 -16.32
CA ALA A 24 12.27 -27.02 -15.07
C ALA A 24 10.82 -27.25 -14.66
N TRP A 25 9.99 -26.20 -14.72
CA TRP A 25 8.57 -26.29 -14.38
C TRP A 25 7.82 -27.32 -15.21
N GLY A 26 8.13 -27.42 -16.51
CA GLY A 26 7.51 -28.40 -17.41
C GLY A 26 7.82 -29.86 -17.07
N ARG A 27 8.80 -30.13 -16.20
CA ARG A 27 9.11 -31.47 -15.69
C ARG A 27 8.43 -31.80 -14.36
N LEU A 28 7.84 -30.80 -13.70
CA LEU A 28 7.26 -30.98 -12.38
C LEU A 28 5.86 -31.59 -12.46
N ASP A 29 5.63 -32.62 -11.66
CA ASP A 29 4.30 -33.23 -11.48
C ASP A 29 3.51 -32.57 -10.33
N GLY A 30 2.18 -32.60 -10.43
CA GLY A 30 1.29 -32.16 -9.35
C GLY A 30 1.14 -30.64 -9.18
N VAL A 31 1.74 -29.82 -10.05
CA VAL A 31 1.74 -28.35 -9.92
C VAL A 31 0.58 -27.64 -10.65
N GLY A 32 -0.37 -28.37 -11.24
CA GLY A 32 -1.45 -27.83 -12.09
C GLY A 32 -2.16 -26.57 -11.56
N PRO A 33 -2.59 -26.51 -10.29
CA PRO A 33 -3.19 -25.29 -9.69
C PRO A 33 -2.32 -24.03 -9.69
N LEU A 34 -1.02 -24.16 -9.91
CA LEU A 34 -0.01 -23.10 -9.94
C LEU A 34 0.50 -22.81 -11.36
N THR A 35 -0.05 -23.49 -12.36
CA THR A 35 0.37 -23.49 -13.77
C THR A 35 -0.65 -22.72 -14.63
N ASN A 36 -0.15 -22.04 -15.66
CA ASN A 36 -0.95 -21.33 -16.64
C ASN A 36 -1.38 -22.26 -17.81
N PRO A 37 -2.23 -21.81 -18.75
CA PRO A 37 -2.64 -22.64 -19.88
C PRO A 37 -1.52 -23.08 -20.84
N THR A 38 -0.35 -22.43 -20.80
CA THR A 38 0.81 -22.77 -21.64
C THR A 38 1.77 -23.75 -20.96
N GLY A 39 1.41 -24.28 -19.78
CA GLY A 39 2.27 -25.20 -19.02
C GLY A 39 3.39 -24.54 -18.24
N ALA A 40 3.44 -23.21 -18.17
CA ALA A 40 4.44 -22.45 -17.41
C ALA A 40 3.84 -21.99 -16.05
N PRO A 41 4.65 -21.60 -15.05
CA PRO A 41 4.10 -21.10 -13.80
C PRO A 41 3.30 -19.82 -14.02
N LEU A 42 2.25 -19.60 -13.22
CA LEU A 42 1.55 -18.31 -13.19
C LEU A 42 2.53 -17.20 -12.78
N ALA A 43 2.30 -15.96 -13.25
CA ALA A 43 3.12 -14.82 -12.86
C ALA A 43 3.22 -14.66 -11.32
N ARG A 44 2.10 -14.89 -10.61
CA ARG A 44 2.08 -14.90 -9.14
C ARG A 44 2.76 -16.12 -8.51
N THR A 45 2.75 -17.28 -9.17
CA THR A 45 3.53 -18.45 -8.73
C THR A 45 5.02 -18.09 -8.71
N THR A 46 5.52 -17.45 -9.77
CA THR A 46 6.90 -16.97 -9.79
C THR A 46 7.17 -15.97 -8.67
N LYS A 47 6.34 -14.92 -8.59
CA LYS A 47 6.54 -13.80 -7.66
C LYS A 47 6.39 -14.17 -6.18
N LEU A 48 5.46 -15.06 -5.83
CA LEU A 48 5.06 -15.32 -4.44
C LEU A 48 5.56 -16.66 -3.89
N LEU A 49 5.96 -17.60 -4.77
CA LEU A 49 6.46 -18.92 -4.37
C LEU A 49 7.90 -19.13 -4.86
N ILE A 50 8.12 -19.15 -6.18
CA ILE A 50 9.40 -19.58 -6.75
C ILE A 50 10.53 -18.64 -6.33
N ASP A 51 10.38 -17.35 -6.56
CA ASP A 51 11.43 -16.37 -6.22
C ASP A 51 11.67 -16.30 -4.69
N PRO A 52 10.67 -16.09 -3.84
CA PRO A 52 10.92 -15.89 -2.41
C PRO A 52 11.20 -17.17 -1.62
N LEU A 53 10.71 -18.35 -2.04
CA LEU A 53 10.76 -19.57 -1.22
C LEU A 53 11.69 -20.64 -1.79
N VAL A 54 11.81 -20.73 -3.11
CA VAL A 54 12.63 -21.75 -3.79
C VAL A 54 14.00 -21.17 -4.16
N ILE A 55 14.02 -20.24 -5.12
CA ILE A 55 15.25 -19.67 -5.69
C ILE A 55 15.97 -18.78 -4.66
N ARG A 56 15.21 -17.92 -3.98
CA ARG A 56 15.70 -16.92 -3.01
C ARG A 56 16.81 -16.02 -3.59
N PRO A 57 16.52 -15.18 -4.61
CA PRO A 57 17.53 -14.30 -5.24
C PRO A 57 18.31 -13.41 -4.25
N SER A 58 17.70 -12.99 -3.14
CA SER A 58 18.40 -12.23 -2.09
C SER A 58 19.57 -12.99 -1.47
N ALA A 59 19.48 -14.32 -1.38
CA ALA A 59 20.56 -15.20 -0.91
C ALA A 59 21.42 -15.74 -2.07
N ARG A 60 20.93 -15.65 -3.31
CA ARG A 60 21.61 -16.11 -4.54
C ARG A 60 21.53 -15.04 -5.64
N PRO A 61 22.24 -13.89 -5.49
CA PRO A 61 22.07 -12.74 -6.38
C PRO A 61 22.37 -13.06 -7.86
N HIS A 62 23.28 -14.00 -8.13
CA HIS A 62 23.62 -14.45 -9.48
C HIS A 62 22.45 -15.15 -10.20
N LEU A 63 21.44 -15.64 -9.47
CA LEU A 63 20.21 -16.20 -10.04
C LEU A 63 19.11 -15.14 -10.30
N ALA A 64 19.37 -13.87 -9.97
CA ALA A 64 18.45 -12.76 -10.20
C ALA A 64 18.53 -12.18 -11.62
N HIS A 65 19.62 -12.45 -12.35
CA HIS A 65 19.85 -11.85 -13.67
C HIS A 65 18.84 -12.33 -14.72
N ALA A 66 18.44 -11.44 -15.63
CA ALA A 66 17.48 -11.75 -16.69
C ALA A 66 17.98 -12.81 -17.69
N VAL A 67 19.29 -12.84 -17.92
CA VAL A 67 19.99 -13.86 -18.71
C VAL A 67 21.03 -14.50 -17.82
N LEU A 68 21.00 -15.82 -17.72
CA LEU A 68 21.84 -16.63 -16.84
C LEU A 68 22.94 -17.33 -17.66
N PRO A 69 24.18 -17.40 -17.14
CA PRO A 69 25.16 -18.36 -17.62
C PRO A 69 24.63 -19.80 -17.51
N ASP A 70 25.14 -20.71 -18.33
CA ASP A 70 24.65 -22.11 -18.37
C ASP A 70 24.77 -22.84 -17.02
N GLU A 71 25.76 -22.48 -16.20
CA GLU A 71 25.91 -23.01 -14.84
C GLU A 71 24.79 -22.52 -13.92
N SER A 72 24.54 -21.21 -13.89
CA SER A 72 23.47 -20.60 -13.08
C SER A 72 22.08 -21.05 -13.53
N ALA A 73 21.88 -21.28 -14.83
CA ALA A 73 20.65 -21.87 -15.34
C ALA A 73 20.45 -23.30 -14.81
N ARG A 74 21.49 -24.15 -14.85
CA ARG A 74 21.44 -25.51 -14.28
C ARG A 74 21.21 -25.52 -12.77
N GLU A 75 21.82 -24.60 -12.03
CA GLU A 75 21.57 -24.44 -10.59
C GLU A 75 20.11 -24.09 -10.33
N LEU A 76 19.56 -23.11 -11.06
CA LEU A 76 18.16 -22.72 -10.93
C LEU A 76 17.21 -23.89 -11.21
N GLU A 77 17.46 -24.62 -12.30
CA GLU A 77 16.67 -25.79 -12.67
C GLU A 77 16.72 -26.86 -11.57
N SER A 78 17.92 -27.12 -11.01
CA SER A 78 18.11 -28.07 -9.91
C SER A 78 17.37 -27.67 -8.63
N LEU A 79 17.29 -26.37 -8.33
CA LEU A 79 16.52 -25.87 -7.18
C LEU A 79 15.02 -26.12 -7.34
N LEU A 80 14.49 -25.98 -8.56
CA LEU A 80 13.08 -26.27 -8.85
C LEU A 80 12.79 -27.77 -8.80
N ASP A 81 13.68 -28.59 -9.39
CA ASP A 81 13.56 -30.05 -9.34
C ASP A 81 13.59 -30.55 -7.89
N ALA A 82 14.50 -30.01 -7.06
CA ALA A 82 14.58 -30.34 -5.64
C ALA A 82 13.34 -29.89 -4.83
N ALA A 83 12.63 -28.85 -5.28
CA ALA A 83 11.43 -28.34 -4.64
C ALA A 83 10.14 -29.02 -5.13
N GLN A 84 10.22 -30.04 -5.99
CA GLN A 84 9.04 -30.67 -6.60
C GLN A 84 7.99 -31.12 -5.57
N ALA A 85 8.41 -31.87 -4.55
CA ALA A 85 7.49 -32.39 -3.54
C ALA A 85 6.77 -31.26 -2.77
N ASP A 86 7.52 -30.21 -2.43
CA ASP A 86 7.00 -29.03 -1.73
C ASP A 86 5.99 -28.27 -2.62
N LEU A 87 6.31 -28.06 -3.89
CA LEU A 87 5.44 -27.37 -4.85
C LEU A 87 4.17 -28.18 -5.18
N ALA A 88 4.27 -29.50 -5.28
CA ALA A 88 3.12 -30.38 -5.47
C ALA A 88 2.20 -30.37 -4.24
N ALA A 89 2.75 -30.47 -3.04
CA ALA A 89 2.00 -30.35 -1.79
C ALA A 89 1.35 -28.96 -1.67
N THR A 90 2.08 -27.90 -2.02
CA THR A 90 1.56 -26.51 -2.08
C THR A 90 0.34 -26.41 -2.99
N ALA A 91 0.42 -26.96 -4.20
CA ALA A 91 -0.67 -26.92 -5.17
C ALA A 91 -1.92 -27.67 -4.67
N ALA A 92 -1.72 -28.81 -4.00
CA ALA A 92 -2.79 -29.57 -3.37
C ALA A 92 -3.44 -28.79 -2.22
N TRP A 93 -2.66 -28.25 -1.29
CA TRP A 93 -3.16 -27.40 -0.19
C TRP A 93 -3.89 -26.16 -0.69
N PHE A 94 -3.38 -25.49 -1.74
CA PHE A 94 -4.07 -24.34 -2.33
C PHE A 94 -5.47 -24.71 -2.85
N THR A 95 -5.65 -25.93 -3.35
CA THR A 95 -6.97 -26.42 -3.77
C THR A 95 -7.90 -26.65 -2.57
N VAL A 96 -7.39 -27.21 -1.47
CA VAL A 96 -8.16 -27.38 -0.23
C VAL A 96 -8.56 -26.02 0.36
N LEU A 97 -7.62 -25.08 0.48
CA LEU A 97 -7.87 -23.71 0.97
C LEU A 97 -8.92 -22.98 0.11
N LYS A 98 -8.90 -23.15 -1.22
CA LYS A 98 -9.95 -22.61 -2.10
C LYS A 98 -11.33 -23.21 -1.83
N ARG A 99 -11.42 -24.52 -1.55
CA ARG A 99 -12.69 -25.17 -1.21
C ARG A 99 -13.21 -24.71 0.13
N ALA A 100 -12.35 -24.70 1.16
CA ALA A 100 -12.68 -24.18 2.49
C ALA A 100 -13.13 -22.71 2.42
N ARG A 101 -12.47 -21.89 1.61
CA ARG A 101 -12.83 -20.48 1.37
C ARG A 101 -14.25 -20.34 0.84
N ARG A 102 -14.60 -21.15 -0.16
CA ARG A 102 -15.95 -21.15 -0.76
C ARG A 102 -16.99 -21.60 0.26
N ARG A 103 -16.70 -22.65 1.04
CA ARG A 103 -17.59 -23.13 2.12
C ARG A 103 -17.84 -22.06 3.19
N ALA A 104 -16.82 -21.29 3.54
CA ALA A 104 -16.91 -20.19 4.50
C ALA A 104 -17.52 -18.89 3.91
N GLY A 105 -17.93 -18.88 2.63
CA GLY A 105 -18.52 -17.68 2.01
C GLY A 105 -17.55 -16.51 1.82
N ILE A 106 -16.24 -16.74 1.90
CA ILE A 106 -15.24 -15.67 1.85
C ILE A 106 -15.02 -15.20 0.41
N THR A 107 -15.43 -13.97 0.12
CA THR A 107 -15.34 -13.36 -1.22
C THR A 107 -14.22 -12.33 -1.35
N ARG A 108 -13.76 -11.71 -0.26
CA ARG A 108 -12.77 -10.62 -0.25
C ARG A 108 -11.32 -11.08 -0.45
N GLY A 109 -10.54 -10.32 -1.23
CA GLY A 109 -9.10 -10.52 -1.42
C GLY A 109 -8.76 -11.59 -2.46
N ASN A 110 -7.59 -11.46 -3.10
CA ASN A 110 -7.16 -12.41 -4.13
C ASN A 110 -6.63 -13.70 -3.46
N PRO A 111 -7.18 -14.89 -3.78
CA PRO A 111 -6.74 -16.14 -3.14
C PRO A 111 -5.24 -16.45 -3.34
N GLN A 112 -4.64 -16.05 -4.46
CA GLN A 112 -3.22 -16.31 -4.71
C GLN A 112 -2.34 -15.46 -3.79
N ASP A 113 -2.69 -14.18 -3.64
CA ASP A 113 -1.96 -13.24 -2.78
C ASP A 113 -2.07 -13.64 -1.30
N LEU A 114 -3.22 -14.19 -0.88
CA LEU A 114 -3.47 -14.56 0.51
C LEU A 114 -2.94 -15.96 0.89
N TYR A 115 -3.03 -16.93 -0.02
CA TYR A 115 -2.90 -18.35 0.35
C TYR A 115 -1.70 -19.05 -0.24
N PHE A 116 -0.96 -18.47 -1.19
CA PHE A 116 0.20 -19.16 -1.78
C PHE A 116 1.27 -19.48 -0.73
N GLN A 117 1.72 -18.49 0.04
CA GLN A 117 2.74 -18.72 1.07
C GLN A 117 2.23 -19.66 2.17
N ARG A 118 0.97 -19.52 2.59
CA ARG A 118 0.35 -20.43 3.57
C ARG A 118 0.24 -21.86 3.06
N ALA A 119 -0.14 -22.06 1.81
CA ALA A 119 -0.17 -23.38 1.19
C ALA A 119 1.24 -24.01 1.14
N PHE A 120 2.28 -23.19 0.92
CA PHE A 120 3.67 -23.66 0.95
C PHE A 120 4.12 -24.06 2.35
N GLU A 121 3.80 -23.26 3.37
CA GLU A 121 4.05 -23.59 4.77
C GLU A 121 3.35 -24.89 5.18
N LEU A 122 2.09 -25.07 4.79
CA LEU A 122 1.34 -26.30 5.03
C LEU A 122 1.96 -27.50 4.32
N GLY A 123 2.36 -27.33 3.05
CA GLY A 123 3.04 -28.38 2.29
C GLY A 123 4.36 -28.81 2.95
N ARG A 124 5.16 -27.86 3.43
CA ARG A 124 6.43 -28.14 4.15
C ARG A 124 6.21 -28.80 5.51
N ARG A 125 5.16 -28.42 6.23
CA ARG A 125 4.89 -28.90 7.59
C ARG A 125 4.16 -30.25 7.61
N HIS A 126 3.19 -30.44 6.72
CA HIS A 126 2.28 -31.58 6.73
C HIS A 126 2.43 -32.51 5.52
N GLY A 127 3.25 -32.13 4.53
CA GLY A 127 3.25 -32.83 3.25
C GLY A 127 1.93 -32.61 2.48
N PRO A 128 1.53 -33.54 1.60
CA PRO A 128 0.24 -33.47 0.92
C PRO A 128 -0.96 -33.48 1.89
N PRO A 129 -2.10 -32.86 1.52
CA PRO A 129 -3.31 -32.88 2.35
C PRO A 129 -3.78 -34.31 2.68
N THR A 130 -4.09 -34.56 3.96
CA THR A 130 -4.64 -35.84 4.43
C THR A 130 -6.09 -35.69 4.93
N HIS A 131 -6.60 -36.64 5.71
CA HIS A 131 -7.98 -36.66 6.20
C HIS A 131 -8.36 -35.44 7.07
N ASP A 132 -7.40 -34.86 7.78
CA ASP A 132 -7.52 -33.66 8.62
C ASP A 132 -7.40 -32.35 7.83
N ALA A 133 -7.20 -32.41 6.51
CA ALA A 133 -6.88 -31.24 5.70
C ALA A 133 -7.98 -30.18 5.68
N GLU A 134 -9.25 -30.59 5.81
CA GLU A 134 -10.35 -29.63 5.84
C GLU A 134 -10.34 -28.78 7.11
N ASP A 135 -10.03 -29.40 8.25
CA ASP A 135 -9.95 -28.72 9.56
C ASP A 135 -8.71 -27.83 9.62
N ILE A 136 -7.56 -28.32 9.16
CA ILE A 136 -6.34 -27.51 9.03
C ILE A 136 -6.58 -26.32 8.11
N ALA A 137 -7.27 -26.51 6.98
CA ALA A 137 -7.59 -25.43 6.06
C ALA A 137 -8.57 -24.43 6.68
N ALA A 138 -9.58 -24.88 7.43
CA ALA A 138 -10.50 -24.01 8.13
C ALA A 138 -9.78 -23.17 9.19
N ALA A 139 -8.91 -23.78 10.01
CA ALA A 139 -8.10 -23.09 11.00
C ALA A 139 -7.13 -22.09 10.34
N THR A 140 -6.45 -22.49 9.26
CA THR A 140 -5.57 -21.60 8.50
C THR A 140 -6.34 -20.43 7.91
N LEU A 141 -7.56 -20.65 7.41
CA LEU A 141 -8.43 -19.57 6.94
C LEU A 141 -8.85 -18.66 8.08
N ALA A 142 -9.22 -19.22 9.22
CA ALA A 142 -9.52 -18.43 10.41
C ALA A 142 -8.31 -17.57 10.76
N GLU A 143 -7.08 -18.10 10.82
CA GLU A 143 -5.87 -17.31 11.07
C GLU A 143 -5.62 -16.24 10.01
N VAL A 144 -5.66 -16.60 8.73
CA VAL A 144 -5.43 -15.64 7.63
C VAL A 144 -6.48 -14.55 7.64
N HIS A 145 -7.74 -14.86 7.94
CA HIS A 145 -8.83 -13.89 7.96
C HIS A 145 -9.02 -13.20 9.30
N HIS A 146 -8.52 -13.76 10.41
CA HIS A 146 -8.34 -13.06 11.68
C HIS A 146 -7.16 -12.07 11.60
N VAL A 147 -6.15 -12.35 10.77
CA VAL A 147 -5.08 -11.41 10.42
C VAL A 147 -5.50 -10.45 9.29
N ILE A 148 -6.57 -10.75 8.53
CA ILE A 148 -7.19 -9.79 7.60
C ILE A 148 -8.14 -8.90 8.40
N ARG A 149 -7.55 -7.80 8.87
CA ARG A 149 -8.15 -6.61 9.46
C ARG A 149 -9.59 -6.29 9.02
N PRO A 150 -10.44 -5.75 9.91
CA PRO A 150 -11.81 -5.37 9.60
C PRO A 150 -11.88 -4.50 8.35
N GLY A 151 -12.86 -4.82 7.52
CA GLY A 151 -12.90 -4.34 6.16
C GLY A 151 -13.49 -2.94 6.01
N LEU A 152 -13.23 -2.32 4.86
CA LEU A 152 -14.03 -1.19 4.34
C LEU A 152 -15.55 -1.36 4.46
N ALA A 153 -16.05 -2.62 4.43
CA ALA A 153 -17.47 -2.92 4.62
C ALA A 153 -17.93 -2.66 6.05
N GLU A 154 -17.09 -2.92 7.05
CA GLU A 154 -17.37 -2.65 8.46
C GLU A 154 -17.25 -1.15 8.77
N LEU A 155 -16.23 -0.46 8.22
CA LEU A 155 -16.18 1.00 8.26
C LEU A 155 -17.43 1.62 7.63
N ARG A 156 -17.88 1.07 6.49
CA ARG A 156 -19.13 1.52 5.85
C ARG A 156 -20.32 1.25 6.76
N ALA A 157 -20.45 0.05 7.31
CA ALA A 157 -21.56 -0.29 8.18
C ALA A 157 -21.59 0.61 9.44
N HIS A 158 -20.43 0.84 10.06
CA HIS A 158 -20.26 1.70 11.22
C HIS A 158 -20.65 3.14 10.93
N LEU A 159 -20.10 3.76 9.87
CA LEU A 159 -20.45 5.13 9.50
C LEU A 159 -21.85 5.28 8.88
N SER A 160 -22.49 4.17 8.49
CA SER A 160 -23.89 4.17 8.02
C SER A 160 -24.91 4.02 9.16
N ASP A 161 -24.47 3.67 10.38
CA ASP A 161 -25.33 3.72 11.57
C ASP A 161 -25.71 5.19 11.86
N PRO A 162 -27.00 5.54 11.89
CA PRO A 162 -27.44 6.91 12.12
C PRO A 162 -26.94 7.52 13.43
N ALA A 163 -26.82 6.72 14.50
CA ALA A 163 -26.34 7.19 15.79
C ALA A 163 -24.85 7.50 15.75
N VAL A 164 -24.06 6.64 15.10
CA VAL A 164 -22.63 6.84 14.88
C VAL A 164 -22.38 8.04 13.97
N ALA A 165 -23.10 8.14 12.85
CA ALA A 165 -22.98 9.26 11.92
C ALA A 165 -23.30 10.60 12.61
N ALA A 166 -24.37 10.64 13.41
CA ALA A 166 -24.73 11.83 14.18
C ALA A 166 -23.68 12.18 15.24
N ARG A 167 -23.07 11.17 15.89
CA ARG A 167 -21.95 11.39 16.83
C ARG A 167 -20.73 11.94 16.12
N ALA A 168 -20.30 11.31 15.02
CA ALA A 168 -19.17 11.76 14.22
C ALA A 168 -19.37 13.19 13.70
N ALA A 169 -20.57 13.53 13.21
CA ALA A 169 -20.88 14.89 12.78
C ALA A 169 -20.74 15.92 13.90
N ARG A 170 -21.19 15.60 15.13
CA ARG A 170 -20.99 16.46 16.30
C ARG A 170 -19.52 16.60 16.66
N GLU A 171 -18.78 15.49 16.71
CA GLU A 171 -17.34 15.52 17.01
C GLU A 171 -16.54 16.32 15.99
N ILE A 172 -16.90 16.23 14.70
CA ILE A 172 -16.32 17.03 13.63
C ILE A 172 -16.62 18.51 13.87
N ALA A 173 -17.88 18.88 14.09
CA ALA A 173 -18.28 20.26 14.34
C ALA A 173 -17.52 20.83 15.55
N ASP A 174 -17.44 20.06 16.63
CA ASP A 174 -16.74 20.42 17.86
C ASP A 174 -15.22 20.57 17.67
N ALA A 175 -14.59 19.63 16.97
CA ALA A 175 -13.15 19.68 16.68
C ALA A 175 -12.81 20.88 15.79
N TRP A 176 -13.65 21.16 14.79
CA TRP A 176 -13.48 22.31 13.90
C TRP A 176 -13.76 23.64 14.59
N ALA A 177 -14.73 23.70 15.50
CA ALA A 177 -15.00 24.90 16.31
C ALA A 177 -13.85 25.23 17.28
N ARG A 178 -13.12 24.21 17.76
CA ARG A 178 -11.94 24.37 18.62
C ARG A 178 -10.65 24.69 17.87
N ARG A 179 -10.69 24.87 16.55
CA ARG A 179 -9.49 25.25 15.78
C ARG A 179 -8.99 26.60 16.27
N THR A 180 -7.81 26.60 16.85
CA THR A 180 -7.11 27.82 17.23
C THR A 180 -6.53 28.45 15.98
N ALA A 181 -6.72 29.75 15.82
CA ALA A 181 -5.92 30.51 14.87
C ALA A 181 -4.44 30.40 15.31
N PRO A 182 -3.50 30.18 14.38
CA PRO A 182 -2.09 30.27 14.73
C PRO A 182 -1.80 31.67 15.25
N VAL A 183 -1.18 31.69 16.42
CA VAL A 183 -0.85 32.91 17.17
C VAL A 183 0.43 33.54 16.62
N ASP A 184 1.30 32.72 16.01
CA ASP A 184 2.61 33.13 15.55
C ASP A 184 2.65 33.23 14.03
N ALA A 185 3.11 34.38 13.53
CA ALA A 185 3.49 34.51 12.14
C ALA A 185 4.71 33.62 11.88
N VAL A 186 4.61 32.73 10.90
CA VAL A 186 5.77 32.00 10.37
C VAL A 186 6.84 33.03 9.99
N ALA A 187 8.07 32.80 10.44
CA ALA A 187 9.22 33.55 9.97
C ALA A 187 9.42 33.23 8.47
N GLN A 188 8.80 34.05 7.60
CA GLN A 188 8.86 33.89 6.14
C GLN A 188 10.29 33.79 5.63
N ASP A 189 11.22 34.50 6.27
CA ASP A 189 12.64 34.45 5.94
C ASP A 189 13.26 33.07 6.18
N ALA A 190 12.84 32.36 7.24
CA ALA A 190 13.30 31.00 7.49
C ALA A 190 12.74 30.00 6.46
N LEU A 191 11.52 30.25 5.96
CA LEU A 191 10.92 29.44 4.92
C LEU A 191 11.59 29.65 3.55
N ARG A 192 11.95 30.90 3.24
CA ARG A 192 12.73 31.23 2.03
C ARG A 192 14.13 30.64 2.09
N LEU A 193 14.79 30.75 3.24
CA LEU A 193 16.08 30.12 3.47
C LEU A 193 16.01 28.60 3.26
N LEU A 194 14.96 27.93 3.75
CA LEU A 194 14.75 26.51 3.46
C LEU A 194 14.65 26.24 1.95
N LEU A 195 13.86 27.03 1.22
CA LEU A 195 13.67 26.84 -0.23
C LEU A 195 14.97 27.10 -1.02
N ASP A 196 15.75 28.11 -0.63
CA ASP A 196 17.06 28.40 -1.21
C ASP A 196 18.05 27.26 -0.93
N SER A 197 18.12 26.78 0.32
CA SER A 197 18.97 25.64 0.72
C SER A 197 18.54 24.33 0.04
N CYS A 198 17.27 24.19 -0.37
CA CYS A 198 16.82 23.04 -1.18
C CYS A 198 17.47 23.07 -2.58
N ALA A 199 17.67 24.25 -3.17
CA ALA A 199 18.29 24.38 -4.49
C ALA A 199 19.79 23.98 -4.48
N SER A 200 20.46 24.15 -3.33
CA SER A 200 21.86 23.74 -3.12
C SER A 200 22.02 22.33 -2.52
N GLY A 201 20.91 21.66 -2.16
CA GLY A 201 20.94 20.32 -1.55
C GLY A 201 21.39 20.29 -0.07
N SER A 202 21.31 21.42 0.63
CA SER A 202 21.78 21.59 2.02
C SER A 202 20.67 21.82 3.06
N ALA A 203 19.39 21.71 2.67
CA ALA A 203 18.20 22.07 3.46
C ALA A 203 17.92 21.29 4.76
N ALA A 204 18.76 20.33 5.15
CA ALA A 204 18.46 19.42 6.25
C ALA A 204 18.37 20.13 7.60
N GLU A 205 19.25 21.10 7.85
CA GLU A 205 19.31 21.82 9.12
C GLU A 205 18.16 22.82 9.25
N GLU A 206 17.85 23.56 8.18
CA GLU A 206 16.73 24.50 8.14
C GLU A 206 15.39 23.78 8.26
N PHE A 207 15.26 22.63 7.60
CA PHE A 207 14.06 21.79 7.72
C PHE A 207 13.87 21.31 9.16
N ALA A 208 14.94 20.79 9.79
CA ALA A 208 14.90 20.35 11.18
C ALA A 208 14.54 21.49 12.13
N ALA A 209 15.09 22.70 11.92
CA ALA A 209 14.78 23.88 12.70
C ALA A 209 13.31 24.30 12.62
N LEU A 210 12.73 24.29 11.42
CA LEU A 210 11.30 24.61 11.19
C LEU A 210 10.36 23.56 11.81
N VAL A 211 10.76 22.28 11.79
CA VAL A 211 10.02 21.21 12.47
C VAL A 211 10.09 21.37 13.98
N ALA A 212 11.27 21.65 14.53
CA ALA A 212 11.47 21.85 15.96
C ALA A 212 10.70 23.07 16.50
N SER A 213 10.61 24.15 15.71
CA SER A 213 9.84 25.35 16.06
C SER A 213 8.34 25.22 15.81
N ARG A 214 7.86 24.06 15.31
CA ARG A 214 6.47 23.81 14.94
C ARG A 214 5.91 24.81 13.92
N SER A 215 6.77 25.26 13.00
CA SER A 215 6.40 26.24 11.99
C SER A 215 5.32 25.74 11.03
N GLY A 216 5.23 24.45 10.75
CA GLY A 216 4.14 23.86 9.96
C GLY A 216 2.79 23.93 10.66
N SER A 217 2.75 23.75 11.98
CA SER A 217 1.56 23.98 12.80
C SER A 217 1.17 25.47 12.83
N ALA A 218 2.14 26.37 13.00
CA ALA A 218 1.92 27.81 13.05
C ALA A 218 1.58 28.42 11.68
N GLY A 219 2.12 27.87 10.61
CA GLY A 219 1.89 28.32 9.24
C GLY A 219 0.70 27.68 8.54
N ALA A 220 0.04 26.73 9.20
CA ALA A 220 -1.17 26.18 8.64
C ALA A 220 -2.20 27.28 8.46
N PRO A 221 -2.95 27.27 7.33
CA PRO A 221 -4.06 28.16 7.21
C PRO A 221 -4.97 27.85 8.41
N PRO A 222 -5.18 28.79 9.35
CA PRO A 222 -6.46 28.80 10.00
C PRO A 222 -7.50 28.90 8.88
N SER A 223 -8.71 28.56 9.21
CA SER A 223 -9.92 28.76 8.40
C SER A 223 -10.12 30.15 7.77
N ASP A 224 -9.11 31.02 7.63
CA ASP A 224 -9.25 32.46 7.38
C ASP A 224 -8.39 33.00 6.22
N ARG A 225 -7.28 32.35 5.80
CA ARG A 225 -6.54 32.80 4.59
C ARG A 225 -7.20 32.24 3.34
N ARG A 226 -8.22 32.97 2.88
CA ARG A 226 -8.99 32.65 1.66
C ARG A 226 -8.05 32.33 0.49
N GLY A 227 -8.29 31.19 -0.16
CA GLY A 227 -7.62 30.78 -1.39
C GLY A 227 -6.29 30.03 -1.22
N ALA A 228 -5.65 30.02 -0.05
CA ALA A 228 -4.33 29.38 0.11
C ALA A 228 -4.34 27.87 -0.17
N ALA A 229 -5.29 27.14 0.41
CA ALA A 229 -5.45 25.70 0.16
C ALA A 229 -5.95 25.41 -1.27
N ARG A 230 -6.71 26.35 -1.87
CA ARG A 230 -7.20 26.26 -3.25
C ARG A 230 -6.07 26.41 -4.27
N ALA A 231 -5.13 27.32 -4.04
CA ALA A 231 -3.96 27.52 -4.89
C ALA A 231 -3.09 26.24 -4.96
N LEU A 232 -3.07 25.44 -3.90
CA LEU A 232 -2.39 24.15 -3.83
C LEU A 232 -3.22 22.97 -4.38
N GLY A 233 -4.42 23.22 -4.90
CA GLY A 233 -5.33 22.17 -5.37
C GLY A 233 -5.85 21.25 -4.27
N LEU A 234 -5.76 21.66 -3.00
CA LEU A 234 -6.19 20.85 -1.85
C LEU A 234 -7.70 20.91 -1.64
N THR A 235 -8.34 22.01 -2.08
CA THR A 235 -9.80 22.22 -2.06
C THR A 235 -10.23 23.01 -3.29
N ALA A 236 -11.48 22.82 -3.73
CA ALA A 236 -12.13 23.69 -4.71
C ALA A 236 -12.71 24.98 -4.09
N LYS A 237 -12.73 25.09 -2.75
CA LYS A 237 -13.38 26.16 -2.01
C LYS A 237 -12.38 27.23 -1.58
N ASP A 238 -12.85 28.45 -1.35
CA ASP A 238 -11.99 29.52 -0.84
C ASP A 238 -11.50 29.21 0.58
N LEU A 239 -12.28 28.47 1.36
CA LEU A 239 -11.92 27.96 2.68
C LEU A 239 -12.29 26.48 2.79
N PRO A 240 -11.42 25.63 3.38
CA PRO A 240 -11.77 24.25 3.69
C PRO A 240 -12.98 24.20 4.64
N LEU A 241 -13.88 23.25 4.40
CA LEU A 241 -15.04 23.00 5.27
C LEU A 241 -14.82 21.72 6.10
N PRO A 242 -15.49 21.59 7.26
CA PRO A 242 -15.55 20.33 7.97
C PRO A 242 -16.04 19.21 7.02
N PRO A 243 -15.41 18.03 7.08
CA PRO A 243 -15.87 16.90 6.27
C PRO A 243 -17.22 16.41 6.79
N GLU A 244 -18.08 15.97 5.88
CA GLU A 244 -19.23 15.13 6.26
C GLU A 244 -18.75 13.72 6.61
N PRO A 245 -19.44 12.96 7.48
CA PRO A 245 -19.11 11.56 7.75
C PRO A 245 -19.02 10.73 6.45
N GLY A 246 -20.04 10.84 5.59
CA GLY A 246 -20.13 10.10 4.32
C GLY A 246 -20.29 8.59 4.49
N THR A 247 -20.72 7.90 3.42
CA THR A 247 -20.97 6.45 3.43
C THR A 247 -20.41 5.71 2.21
N SER A 248 -19.87 6.45 1.24
CA SER A 248 -19.34 5.90 -0.01
C SER A 248 -18.14 6.69 -0.50
N ALA A 249 -17.30 6.04 -1.31
CA ALA A 249 -16.17 6.65 -2.00
C ALA A 249 -16.15 6.16 -3.44
N THR A 250 -15.90 7.06 -4.38
CA THR A 250 -15.75 6.73 -5.81
C THR A 250 -14.28 6.75 -6.23
N LYS A 251 -13.78 5.64 -6.78
CA LYS A 251 -12.38 5.54 -7.25
C LYS A 251 -12.10 6.33 -8.53
N THR A 252 -13.13 6.69 -9.29
CA THR A 252 -13.02 7.30 -10.63
C THR A 252 -13.02 8.83 -10.62
N ALA A 253 -13.47 9.45 -9.53
CA ALA A 253 -13.52 10.91 -9.39
C ALA A 253 -13.42 11.29 -7.91
N MET A 254 -12.21 11.15 -7.34
CA MET A 254 -11.95 11.55 -5.96
C MET A 254 -11.91 13.08 -5.86
N PRO A 255 -12.66 13.70 -4.93
CA PRO A 255 -12.53 15.13 -4.66
C PRO A 255 -11.11 15.51 -4.23
N PRO A 256 -10.76 16.81 -4.33
CA PRO A 256 -9.55 17.35 -3.72
C PRO A 256 -9.41 16.90 -2.25
N PRO A 257 -8.19 16.68 -1.75
CA PRO A 257 -7.94 16.11 -0.42
C PRO A 257 -8.80 16.67 0.72
N PHE A 258 -9.02 17.99 0.76
CA PHE A 258 -9.78 18.66 1.82
C PHE A 258 -11.30 18.60 1.64
N ASP A 259 -11.78 18.28 0.44
CA ASP A 259 -13.21 18.19 0.12
C ASP A 259 -13.77 16.77 0.29
N ARG A 260 -12.92 15.82 0.67
CA ARG A 260 -13.30 14.42 0.92
C ARG A 260 -14.09 14.29 2.23
N SER A 261 -15.10 13.44 2.21
CA SER A 261 -15.79 12.96 3.41
C SER A 261 -14.84 12.16 4.33
N LEU A 262 -15.25 11.97 5.59
CA LEU A 262 -14.53 11.15 6.56
C LEU A 262 -14.34 9.72 6.02
N PHE A 263 -15.40 9.13 5.47
CA PHE A 263 -15.35 7.82 4.84
C PHE A 263 -14.32 7.77 3.70
N GLU A 264 -14.28 8.76 2.81
CA GLU A 264 -13.35 8.82 1.68
C GLU A 264 -11.88 8.99 2.09
N ARG A 265 -11.63 9.70 3.20
CA ARG A 265 -10.28 9.87 3.75
C ARG A 265 -9.78 8.59 4.39
N LEU A 266 -10.64 7.97 5.18
CA LEU A 266 -10.38 6.66 5.76
C LEU A 266 -10.25 5.60 4.67
N PHE A 267 -11.03 5.66 3.59
CA PHE A 267 -10.99 4.68 2.50
C PHE A 267 -9.58 4.37 1.97
N ALA A 268 -8.72 5.38 1.85
CA ALA A 268 -7.34 5.22 1.39
C ALA A 268 -6.39 4.69 2.47
N SER A 269 -6.63 5.03 3.75
CA SER A 269 -5.76 4.73 4.89
C SER A 269 -6.17 3.47 5.69
N PHE A 270 -7.44 3.05 5.61
CA PHE A 270 -8.02 1.92 6.37
C PHE A 270 -7.57 0.55 5.90
N ALA A 271 -6.77 0.48 4.83
CA ALA A 271 -6.07 -0.76 4.52
C ALA A 271 -5.07 -1.16 5.64
N ALA A 272 -4.77 -0.26 6.60
CA ALA A 272 -3.68 -0.36 7.57
C ALA A 272 -4.05 -0.52 9.07
N VAL A 273 -5.31 -0.41 9.51
CA VAL A 273 -5.69 -0.34 10.96
C VAL A 273 -7.12 -0.91 11.10
N ALA A 274 -7.61 -1.67 12.10
CA ALA A 274 -7.20 -2.14 13.44
C ALA A 274 -8.08 -3.37 13.82
N ASP A 275 -7.69 -4.29 14.70
CA ASP A 275 -8.36 -5.60 14.94
C ASP A 275 -9.60 -5.61 15.89
N SER A 276 -10.28 -4.48 16.12
CA SER A 276 -11.44 -4.40 17.02
C SER A 276 -12.41 -3.27 16.66
N PRO A 277 -13.73 -3.39 16.92
CA PRO A 277 -14.70 -2.29 16.82
C PRO A 277 -14.32 -1.06 17.66
N ASP A 278 -13.70 -1.26 18.83
CA ASP A 278 -13.23 -0.14 19.67
C ASP A 278 -12.12 0.63 18.95
N ALA A 279 -11.25 -0.08 18.23
CA ALA A 279 -10.18 0.53 17.46
C ALA A 279 -10.69 1.18 16.15
N LEU A 280 -11.86 0.80 15.64
CA LEU A 280 -12.54 1.51 14.55
C LEU A 280 -13.01 2.89 15.02
N GLU A 281 -13.54 2.97 16.24
CA GLU A 281 -13.93 4.24 16.86
C GLU A 281 -12.71 5.14 17.07
N ASP A 282 -11.60 4.59 17.58
CA ASP A 282 -10.34 5.34 17.75
C ASP A 282 -9.81 5.88 16.42
N VAL A 283 -9.82 5.07 15.35
CA VAL A 283 -9.35 5.53 14.02
C VAL A 283 -10.26 6.62 13.46
N VAL A 284 -11.58 6.50 13.63
CA VAL A 284 -12.54 7.54 13.25
C VAL A 284 -12.25 8.81 14.05
N HIS A 285 -12.06 8.71 15.36
CA HIS A 285 -11.76 9.83 16.24
C HIS A 285 -10.45 10.52 15.86
N ASP A 286 -9.37 9.77 15.65
CA ASP A 286 -8.07 10.28 15.24
C ASP A 286 -8.13 10.98 13.89
N GLU A 287 -8.88 10.42 12.93
CA GLU A 287 -9.10 11.07 11.64
C GLU A 287 -9.89 12.37 11.79
N ILE A 288 -10.92 12.41 12.64
CA ILE A 288 -11.67 13.64 12.95
C ILE A 288 -10.72 14.71 13.49
N ARG A 289 -9.90 14.37 14.51
CA ARG A 289 -8.89 15.28 15.07
C ARG A 289 -7.92 15.76 14.01
N ARG A 290 -7.45 14.85 13.15
CA ARG A 290 -6.54 15.18 12.05
C ARG A 290 -7.18 16.16 11.08
N THR A 291 -8.45 15.99 10.71
CA THR A 291 -9.14 16.90 9.76
C THR A 291 -9.30 18.32 10.30
N ALA A 292 -9.41 18.48 11.62
CA ALA A 292 -9.42 19.78 12.27
C ALA A 292 -8.01 20.36 12.49
N GLY A 293 -6.97 19.53 12.39
CA GLY A 293 -5.59 19.92 12.59
C GLY A 293 -5.02 20.83 11.50
N ALA A 294 -3.87 21.41 11.82
CA ALA A 294 -3.06 22.20 10.90
C ALA A 294 -2.82 21.46 9.58
N TRP A 295 -3.19 22.07 8.45
CA TRP A 295 -3.13 21.48 7.11
C TRP A 295 -3.84 20.13 6.95
N GLN A 296 -4.67 19.72 7.91
CA GLN A 296 -5.25 18.39 8.00
C GLN A 296 -4.21 17.24 7.97
N LEU A 297 -2.98 17.51 8.41
CA LEU A 297 -1.88 16.55 8.44
C LEU A 297 -1.51 16.20 9.88
N ALA A 298 -1.14 14.94 10.14
CA ALA A 298 -0.81 14.45 11.47
C ALA A 298 0.58 14.93 11.93
N GLU A 299 1.58 14.80 11.06
CA GLU A 299 2.99 15.04 11.41
C GLU A 299 3.45 16.46 11.09
N GLU A 300 4.30 17.00 11.97
CA GLU A 300 4.85 18.36 11.82
C GLU A 300 5.74 18.47 10.59
N GLN A 301 6.51 17.44 10.30
CA GLN A 301 7.35 17.36 9.11
C GLN A 301 6.53 17.55 7.82
N SER A 302 5.40 16.84 7.71
CA SER A 302 4.51 16.95 6.56
C SER A 302 3.88 18.35 6.46
N ARG A 303 3.58 18.98 7.60
CA ARG A 303 3.07 20.36 7.63
C ARG A 303 4.10 21.38 7.18
N VAL A 304 5.37 21.23 7.57
CA VAL A 304 6.47 22.09 7.11
C VAL A 304 6.69 21.94 5.61
N VAL A 305 6.64 20.72 5.07
CA VAL A 305 6.71 20.49 3.62
C VAL A 305 5.59 21.22 2.89
N LEU A 306 4.35 21.11 3.38
CA LEU A 306 3.21 21.75 2.73
C LEU A 306 3.25 23.28 2.83
N LEU A 307 3.75 23.80 3.95
CA LEU A 307 4.00 25.22 4.14
C LEU A 307 5.05 25.75 3.14
N ALA A 308 6.16 25.04 2.95
CA ALA A 308 7.18 25.39 1.96
C ALA A 308 6.63 25.35 0.54
N ALA A 309 5.81 24.34 0.22
CA ALA A 309 5.13 24.26 -1.07
C ALA A 309 4.14 25.42 -1.29
N ALA A 310 3.46 25.89 -0.24
CA ALA A 310 2.57 27.05 -0.30
C ALA A 310 3.33 28.34 -0.66
N GLU A 311 4.46 28.60 -0.01
CA GLU A 311 5.29 29.78 -0.29
C GLU A 311 5.89 29.72 -1.70
N ALA A 312 6.44 28.57 -2.09
CA ALA A 312 6.97 28.39 -3.44
C ALA A 312 5.88 28.57 -4.52
N SER A 313 4.66 28.09 -4.28
CA SER A 313 3.54 28.24 -5.22
C SER A 313 3.03 29.67 -5.29
N ALA A 314 3.07 30.43 -4.18
CA ALA A 314 2.65 31.83 -4.16
C ALA A 314 3.52 32.70 -5.08
N VAL A 315 4.84 32.47 -5.09
CA VAL A 315 5.78 33.15 -6.00
C VAL A 315 5.47 32.86 -7.47
N LEU A 316 4.99 31.67 -7.80
CA LEU A 316 4.63 31.30 -9.18
C LEU A 316 3.26 31.85 -9.62
N ALA A 317 2.39 32.18 -8.67
CA ALA A 317 1.02 32.63 -8.91
C ALA A 317 0.89 34.16 -9.02
N ASP A 318 1.90 34.91 -8.59
CA ASP A 318 1.97 36.38 -8.66
C ASP A 318 3.19 36.80 -9.52
N PRO A 319 3.03 36.88 -10.86
CA PRO A 319 4.13 37.15 -11.80
C PRO A 319 4.64 38.60 -11.77
#